data_AF-A0A0C3JXN2-F1
#
_entry.id   AF-A0A0C3JXN2-F1
#
_cell.length_a   1.000
_cell.length_b   1.000
_cell.length_c   1.000
_cell.angle_alpha   90.00
_cell.angle_beta   90.00
_cell.angle_gamma   90.00
#
_symmetry.space_group_name_H-M   'P 1'
#
loop_
_entity.id
_entity.type
_entity.pdbx_description
1 polymer ?
#
loop_
_entity_poly.entity_id
_entity_poly.type
_entity_poly.pdbx_seq_one_letter_code
_entity_poly.pdbx_strand_id
1 'polypeptide(L)'
;MGRVSVAGGTGLLALTNGNMVSCIDCPSNDVARTWNSLDKGSLVMYSEIRTTPDAIYATGLANSKAAYALHATSLFIDNGSTIASVNITENLAKHIVGCMPDIGLAWSGQFIASYRNGSAHVLRYSGKSLRLYVRIYRRGTNPAGIFYIAA
;
A
#
# COMPACT_ATOMS: atom_id res chain seq x y z
N MET A 1 -13.51 0.41 -10.93
CA MET A 1 -12.68 -0.81 -11.13
C MET A 1 -11.38 -0.37 -11.79
N GLY A 2 -10.25 -0.43 -11.10
CA GLY A 2 -8.93 -0.13 -11.69
C GLY A 2 -8.36 -1.38 -12.36
N ARG A 3 -7.78 -1.24 -13.55
CA ARG A 3 -7.07 -2.31 -14.26
C ARG A 3 -5.60 -1.97 -14.34
N VAL A 4 -4.72 -2.90 -13.97
CA VAL A 4 -3.27 -2.76 -14.08
C VAL A 4 -2.72 -3.98 -14.81
N SER A 5 -1.97 -3.78 -15.88
CA SER A 5 -1.23 -4.83 -16.57
C SER A 5 0.07 -5.14 -15.82
N VAL A 6 0.43 -6.42 -15.74
CA VAL A 6 1.68 -6.86 -15.12
C VAL A 6 2.79 -6.81 -16.16
N ALA A 7 3.89 -6.11 -15.88
CA ALA A 7 5.05 -6.11 -16.76
C ALA A 7 5.70 -7.51 -16.77
N GLY A 8 5.73 -8.17 -17.93
CA GLY A 8 6.34 -9.49 -18.11
C GLY A 8 5.40 -10.71 -18.02
N GLY A 9 4.10 -10.50 -17.76
CA GLY A 9 3.09 -11.57 -17.79
C GLY A 9 1.83 -11.13 -18.53
N THR A 10 1.13 -12.06 -19.20
CA THR A 10 -0.15 -11.82 -19.89
C THR A 10 -1.33 -11.73 -18.92
N GLY A 11 -1.12 -11.19 -17.71
CA GLY A 11 -2.11 -11.15 -16.65
C GLY A 11 -2.72 -9.77 -16.43
N LEU A 12 -4.01 -9.72 -16.15
CA LEU A 12 -4.73 -8.52 -15.68
C LEU A 12 -4.95 -8.60 -14.18
N LEU A 13 -4.55 -7.55 -13.45
CA LEU A 13 -4.87 -7.43 -12.02
C LEU A 13 -6.19 -6.71 -11.81
N ALA A 14 -7.02 -7.28 -10.94
CA ALA A 14 -8.29 -6.72 -10.51
C ALA A 14 -8.32 -6.57 -8.98
N LEU A 15 -8.73 -5.39 -8.51
CA LEU A 15 -8.98 -5.09 -7.11
C LEU A 15 -10.49 -5.14 -6.84
N THR A 16 -10.91 -6.07 -6.00
CA THR A 16 -12.32 -6.33 -5.68
C THR A 16 -12.58 -6.06 -4.21
N ASN A 17 -13.66 -5.33 -3.90
CA ASN A 17 -14.09 -4.97 -2.54
C ASN A 17 -13.01 -4.29 -1.66
N GLY A 18 -11.99 -3.71 -2.30
CA GLY A 18 -10.86 -3.04 -1.64
C GLY A 18 -9.88 -3.96 -0.90
N ASN A 19 -10.20 -5.24 -0.72
CA ASN A 19 -9.39 -6.17 0.06
C ASN A 19 -8.95 -7.42 -0.71
N MET A 20 -9.42 -7.63 -1.94
CA MET A 20 -9.08 -8.81 -2.73
C MET A 20 -8.36 -8.40 -4.02
N VAL A 21 -7.20 -8.99 -4.26
CA VAL A 21 -6.42 -8.83 -5.49
C VAL A 21 -6.49 -10.13 -6.29
N SER A 22 -7.08 -10.09 -7.47
CA SER A 22 -7.12 -11.23 -8.39
C SER A 22 -6.22 -10.98 -9.59
N CYS A 23 -5.53 -12.03 -10.02
CA CYS A 23 -4.83 -12.06 -11.30
C CYS A 23 -5.64 -12.93 -12.27
N ILE A 24 -6.06 -12.32 -13.37
CA ILE A 24 -6.78 -12.97 -14.45
C ILE A 24 -5.78 -13.25 -15.56
N ASP A 25 -5.68 -14.51 -15.98
CA ASP A 25 -4.83 -14.89 -17.10
C ASP A 25 -5.54 -14.54 -18.42
N CYS A 26 -4.94 -13.68 -19.26
CA CYS A 26 -5.63 -13.18 -20.46
C CYS A 26 -5.94 -14.25 -21.52
N PRO A 27 -5.06 -15.25 -21.79
CA PRO A 27 -5.36 -16.30 -22.76
C PRO A 27 -6.54 -17.19 -22.34
N SER A 28 -6.60 -17.62 -21.08
CA SER A 28 -7.70 -18.47 -20.57
C SER A 28 -8.93 -17.68 -20.13
N ASN A 29 -8.76 -16.41 -19.79
CA ASN A 29 -9.73 -15.55 -19.10
C ASN A 29 -10.17 -16.11 -17.72
N ASP A 30 -9.38 -17.03 -17.15
CA ASP A 30 -9.62 -17.60 -15.84
C ASP A 30 -8.89 -16.83 -14.74
N VAL A 31 -9.43 -16.89 -13.52
CA VAL A 31 -8.75 -16.34 -12.34
C VAL A 31 -7.63 -17.29 -11.95
N ALA A 32 -6.41 -16.95 -12.35
CA ALA A 32 -5.22 -17.75 -12.06
C ALA A 32 -4.91 -17.78 -10.56
N ARG A 33 -5.13 -16.67 -9.85
CA ARG A 33 -4.85 -16.57 -8.41
C ARG A 33 -5.56 -15.39 -7.76
N THR A 34 -5.75 -15.51 -6.45
CA THR A 34 -6.38 -14.49 -5.62
C THR A 34 -5.61 -14.33 -4.32
N TRP A 35 -5.35 -13.08 -3.93
CA TRP A 35 -4.87 -12.70 -2.62
C TRP A 35 -5.97 -11.94 -1.87
N ASN A 36 -6.07 -12.20 -0.57
CA ASN A 36 -7.00 -11.49 0.32
C ASN A 36 -6.21 -10.78 1.42
N SER A 37 -6.50 -9.50 1.61
CA SER A 37 -6.03 -8.75 2.77
C SER A 37 -6.61 -9.36 4.04
N LEU A 38 -5.85 -9.24 5.13
CA LEU A 38 -6.31 -9.60 6.48
C LEU A 38 -7.46 -8.70 6.94
N ASP A 39 -7.58 -7.50 6.37
CA ASP A 39 -8.65 -6.56 6.67
C ASP A 39 -9.95 -6.92 5.93
N LYS A 40 -11.07 -6.74 6.63
CA LYS A 40 -12.41 -6.89 6.03
C LYS A 40 -12.65 -5.77 5.02
N GLY A 41 -13.12 -6.12 3.81
CA GLY A 41 -13.39 -5.16 2.74
C GLY A 41 -14.33 -4.01 3.12
N SER A 42 -15.30 -4.25 4.02
CA SER A 42 -16.21 -3.20 4.52
C SER A 42 -15.52 -2.08 5.31
N LEU A 43 -14.28 -2.30 5.74
CA LEU A 43 -13.48 -1.31 6.45
C LEU A 43 -12.55 -0.56 5.50
N VAL A 44 -12.29 -1.06 4.30
CA VAL A 44 -11.34 -0.46 3.37
C VAL A 44 -11.94 0.78 2.73
N MET A 45 -11.33 1.93 3.00
CA MET A 45 -11.72 3.23 2.45
C MET A 45 -10.97 3.59 1.17
N TYR A 46 -9.73 3.13 1.05
CA TYR A 46 -8.87 3.37 -0.09
C TYR A 46 -8.05 2.12 -0.37
N SER A 47 -7.84 1.82 -1.63
CA SER A 47 -6.97 0.71 -2.02
C SER A 47 -6.34 0.99 -3.37
N GLU A 48 -5.07 0.65 -3.50
CA GLU A 48 -4.27 0.86 -4.70
C GLU A 48 -3.41 -0.38 -4.97
N ILE A 49 -3.32 -0.76 -6.25
CA ILE A 49 -2.39 -1.78 -6.72
C ILE A 49 -1.38 -1.11 -7.63
N ARG A 50 -0.10 -1.41 -7.44
CA ARG A 50 0.94 -1.12 -8.43
C ARG A 50 1.82 -2.31 -8.70
N THR A 51 2.39 -2.31 -9.89
CA THR A 51 3.27 -3.37 -10.38
C THR A 51 4.66 -2.81 -10.64
N THR A 52 5.66 -3.63 -10.35
CA THR A 52 7.04 -3.48 -10.82
C THR A 52 7.40 -4.72 -11.63
N PRO A 53 8.58 -4.83 -12.24
CA PRO A 53 9.01 -6.09 -12.86
C PRO A 53 9.11 -7.27 -11.88
N ASP A 54 9.34 -7.00 -10.59
CA ASP A 54 9.65 -8.04 -9.59
C ASP A 54 8.51 -8.34 -8.61
N ALA A 55 7.63 -7.36 -8.35
CA ALA A 55 6.60 -7.48 -7.33
C ALA A 55 5.31 -6.70 -7.66
N ILE A 56 4.21 -7.19 -7.10
CA ILE A 56 2.93 -6.49 -6.98
C ILE A 56 2.89 -5.86 -5.59
N TYR A 57 2.46 -4.61 -5.51
CA TYR A 57 2.21 -3.95 -4.24
C TYR A 57 0.73 -3.61 -4.12
N ALA A 58 0.12 -4.10 -3.06
CA ALA A 58 -1.26 -3.79 -2.68
C ALA A 58 -1.23 -2.96 -1.40
N THR A 59 -1.81 -1.77 -1.46
CA THR A 59 -1.96 -0.86 -0.32
C THR A 59 -3.43 -0.65 -0.05
N GLY A 60 -3.84 -0.76 1.21
CA GLY A 60 -5.19 -0.53 1.68
C GLY A 60 -5.19 0.38 2.91
N LEU A 61 -6.09 1.36 2.92
CA LEU A 61 -6.38 2.17 4.11
C LEU A 61 -7.71 1.70 4.67
N ALA A 62 -7.69 1.11 5.86
CA ALA A 62 -8.87 0.61 6.56
C ALA A 62 -9.29 1.55 7.69
N ASN A 63 -10.60 1.71 7.86
CA ASN A 63 -11.21 2.40 8.99
C ASN A 63 -11.32 1.47 10.19
N SER A 64 -10.75 1.86 11.32
CA SER A 64 -11.01 1.21 12.60
C SER A 64 -11.84 2.11 13.52
N LYS A 65 -12.25 1.56 14.67
CA LYS A 65 -12.99 2.34 15.68
C LYS A 65 -12.17 3.53 16.20
N ALA A 66 -10.85 3.36 16.38
CA ALA A 66 -9.98 4.36 17.02
C ALA A 66 -9.16 5.21 16.03
N ALA A 67 -8.67 4.62 14.94
CA ALA A 67 -7.81 5.29 13.94
C ALA A 67 -7.99 4.72 12.54
N TYR A 68 -7.38 5.33 11.52
CA TYR A 68 -7.16 4.61 10.25
C TYR A 68 -5.96 3.67 10.41
N ALA A 69 -6.03 2.51 9.77
CA ALA A 69 -4.94 1.54 9.67
C ALA A 69 -4.49 1.46 8.21
N LEU A 70 -3.20 1.69 7.96
CA LEU A 70 -2.62 1.52 6.62
C LEU A 70 -1.99 0.13 6.54
N HIS A 71 -2.52 -0.71 5.68
CA HIS A 71 -1.98 -2.03 5.38
C HIS A 71 -1.28 -1.98 4.02
N ALA A 72 -0.02 -2.39 3.97
CA ALA A 72 0.74 -2.51 2.73
C ALA A 72 1.31 -3.92 2.62
N THR A 73 1.03 -4.58 1.51
CA THR A 73 1.47 -5.94 1.23
C THR A 73 2.19 -5.96 -0.12
N SER A 74 3.36 -6.60 -0.17
CA SER A 74 4.03 -6.95 -1.43
C SER A 74 3.82 -8.44 -1.72
N LEU A 75 3.55 -8.75 -2.98
CA LEU A 75 3.28 -10.10 -3.48
C LEU A 75 4.24 -10.42 -4.63
N PHE A 76 4.66 -11.68 -4.73
CA PHE A 76 5.42 -12.13 -5.89
C PHE A 76 4.56 -12.15 -7.15
N ILE A 77 5.16 -11.80 -8.29
CA ILE A 77 4.47 -11.77 -9.60
C ILE A 77 4.22 -13.16 -10.18
N ASP A 78 4.98 -14.18 -9.80
CA ASP A 78 4.88 -15.53 -10.34
C ASP A 78 3.73 -16.33 -9.70
N ASN A 79 3.54 -16.21 -8.38
CA ASN A 79 2.60 -17.02 -7.62
C ASN A 79 1.62 -16.20 -6.77
N GLY A 80 1.80 -14.88 -6.62
CA GLY A 80 0.95 -14.02 -5.81
C GLY A 80 1.06 -14.24 -4.30
N SER A 81 2.04 -15.04 -3.84
CA SER A 81 2.32 -15.24 -2.43
C SER A 81 2.94 -13.98 -1.82
N THR A 82 2.73 -13.79 -0.52
CA THR A 82 3.19 -12.61 0.20
C THR A 82 4.71 -12.62 0.36
N ILE A 83 5.36 -11.57 -0.13
CA ILE A 83 6.78 -11.27 0.13
C ILE A 83 6.91 -10.66 1.52
N ALA A 84 6.14 -9.59 1.77
CA ALA A 84 6.11 -8.89 3.05
C ALA A 84 4.76 -8.20 3.24
N SER A 85 4.37 -8.03 4.51
CA SER A 85 3.18 -7.27 4.88
C SER A 85 3.48 -6.41 6.09
N VAL A 86 3.05 -5.16 6.06
CA VAL A 86 3.15 -4.23 7.19
C VAL A 86 1.79 -3.65 7.50
N ASN A 87 1.43 -3.67 8.78
CA ASN A 87 0.27 -2.99 9.30
C ASN A 87 0.73 -1.78 10.11
N ILE A 88 0.42 -0.59 9.61
CA ILE A 88 0.72 0.67 10.27
C ILE A 88 -0.56 1.13 10.96
N THR A 89 -0.67 0.76 12.23
CA THR A 89 -1.77 1.14 13.14
C THR A 89 -1.50 2.46 13.87
N GLU A 90 -0.40 3.14 13.54
CA GLU A 90 -0.13 4.45 14.11
C GLU A 90 -1.30 5.38 13.85
N ASN A 91 -1.62 6.16 14.88
CA ASN A 91 -2.82 6.97 15.05
C ASN A 91 -2.95 8.02 13.92
N LEU A 92 -3.26 7.54 12.71
CA LEU A 92 -3.62 8.32 11.54
C LEU A 92 -4.90 9.01 11.93
N ALA A 93 -4.71 10.20 12.52
CA ALA A 93 -5.73 10.83 13.33
C ALA A 93 -7.01 10.92 12.51
N LYS A 94 -8.02 10.15 12.93
CA LYS A 94 -9.37 10.22 12.38
C LYS A 94 -9.94 11.64 12.47
N HIS A 95 -9.34 12.44 13.36
CA HIS A 95 -9.64 13.82 13.68
C HIS A 95 -9.32 14.83 12.56
N ILE A 96 -8.75 14.41 11.42
CA ILE A 96 -8.71 15.29 10.24
C ILE A 96 -9.96 15.04 9.38
N VAL A 97 -11.10 15.51 9.89
CA VAL A 97 -12.36 15.54 9.14
C VAL A 97 -12.12 16.36 7.86
N GLY A 98 -12.18 15.71 6.69
CA GLY A 98 -12.07 16.35 5.38
C GLY A 98 -10.68 16.40 4.73
N CYS A 99 -9.67 15.71 5.27
CA CYS A 99 -8.38 15.57 4.56
C CYS A 99 -7.95 14.11 4.52
N MET A 100 -8.27 13.43 3.42
CA MET A 100 -7.56 12.19 3.09
C MET A 100 -6.08 12.53 2.87
N PRO A 101 -5.14 11.74 3.42
CA PRO A 101 -3.74 11.87 3.06
C PRO A 101 -3.58 11.62 1.56
N ASP A 102 -2.71 12.39 0.92
CA ASP A 102 -2.31 12.11 -0.45
C ASP A 102 -1.28 10.98 -0.41
N ILE A 103 -1.61 9.86 -1.05
CA ILE A 103 -0.78 8.65 -1.07
C ILE A 103 -0.21 8.54 -2.47
N GLY A 104 1.10 8.72 -2.57
CA GLY A 104 1.85 8.62 -3.81
C GLY A 104 2.88 7.50 -3.76
N LEU A 105 3.03 6.79 -4.88
CA LEU A 105 4.14 5.87 -5.11
C LEU A 105 5.20 6.56 -5.96
N ALA A 106 6.40 6.70 -5.41
CA ALA A 106 7.57 7.15 -6.14
C ALA A 106 8.21 5.99 -6.93
N TRP A 107 8.93 6.32 -8.01
CA TRP A 107 9.48 5.40 -9.02
C TRP A 107 10.49 4.35 -8.49
N SER A 108 10.79 4.34 -7.19
CA SER A 108 11.79 3.45 -6.56
C SER A 108 11.20 2.49 -5.51
N GLY A 109 9.92 2.15 -5.61
CA GLY A 109 9.26 1.27 -4.62
C GLY A 109 9.09 1.95 -3.27
N GLN A 110 8.86 3.26 -3.29
CA GLN A 110 8.70 4.09 -2.11
C GLN A 110 7.28 4.67 -2.08
N PHE A 111 6.53 4.37 -1.03
CA PHE A 111 5.25 4.99 -0.73
C PHE A 111 5.47 6.24 0.08
N ILE A 112 4.74 7.30 -0.23
CA ILE A 112 4.74 8.55 0.52
C ILE A 112 3.28 8.86 0.85
N ALA A 113 2.95 8.92 2.13
CA ALA A 113 1.70 9.46 2.62
C ALA A 113 1.96 10.86 3.15
N SER A 114 1.41 11.88 2.50
CA SER A 114 1.58 13.29 2.88
C SER A 114 0.31 13.83 3.53
N TYR A 115 0.48 14.64 4.57
CA TYR A 115 -0.63 15.22 5.33
C TYR A 115 -0.63 16.76 5.19
N ARG A 116 -1.81 17.40 5.27
CA ARG A 116 -1.90 18.88 5.21
C ARG A 116 -1.13 19.60 6.32
N ASN A 117 -0.88 18.94 7.44
CA ASN A 117 -0.07 19.51 8.53
C ASN A 117 1.44 19.56 8.19
N GLY A 118 1.84 19.10 7.00
CA GLY A 118 3.23 19.08 6.52
C GLY A 118 3.95 17.77 6.81
N SER A 119 3.43 16.90 7.67
CA SER A 119 4.04 15.59 7.93
C SER A 119 4.04 14.72 6.68
N ALA A 120 5.02 13.82 6.56
CA ALA A 120 5.04 12.78 5.55
C ALA A 120 5.53 11.45 6.14
N HIS A 121 4.88 10.36 5.78
CA HIS A 121 5.31 9.01 6.11
C HIS A 121 5.80 8.36 4.83
N VAL A 122 6.97 7.74 4.88
CA VAL A 122 7.66 7.23 3.70
C VAL A 122 8.00 5.76 3.89
N LEU A 123 7.30 4.83 3.25
CA LEU A 123 7.63 3.41 3.27
C LEU A 123 8.52 3.09 2.07
N ARG A 124 9.70 2.50 2.25
CA ARG A 124 10.61 2.14 1.16
C ARG A 124 10.88 0.64 1.15
N TYR A 125 10.69 0.02 0.00
CA TYR A 125 11.12 -1.36 -0.23
C TYR A 125 12.57 -1.40 -0.75
N SER A 126 13.38 -2.31 -0.22
CA SER A 126 14.80 -2.47 -0.58
C SER A 126 15.08 -3.69 -1.45
N GLY A 127 14.06 -4.36 -1.98
CA GLY A 127 14.22 -5.67 -2.65
C GLY A 127 14.26 -6.86 -1.69
N LYS A 128 14.59 -6.63 -0.41
CA LYS A 128 14.68 -7.67 0.64
C LYS A 128 13.79 -7.41 1.86
N SER A 129 13.47 -6.15 2.13
CA SER A 129 12.74 -5.74 3.33
C SER A 129 12.00 -4.43 3.08
N LEU A 130 10.80 -4.31 3.65
CA LEU A 130 10.03 -3.07 3.76
C LEU A 130 10.54 -2.29 4.97
N ARG A 131 10.94 -1.04 4.76
CA ARG A 131 11.40 -0.14 5.82
C ARG A 131 10.50 1.08 5.87
N LEU A 132 9.87 1.33 7.01
CA LEU A 132 9.10 2.56 7.23
C LEU A 132 10.04 3.67 7.71
N TYR A 133 10.08 4.75 6.96
CA TYR A 133 10.76 6.00 7.28
C TYR A 133 9.70 7.05 7.56
N VAL A 134 9.46 7.38 8.83
CA VAL A 134 8.60 8.52 9.16
C VAL A 134 9.47 9.78 9.10
N ARG A 135 9.10 10.75 8.24
CA ARG A 135 9.77 12.04 8.18
C ARG A 135 8.77 13.17 8.34
N ILE A 136 8.71 13.70 9.56
CA ILE A 136 7.83 14.82 9.90
C ILE A 136 8.48 16.12 9.41
N TYR A 137 7.92 16.73 8.37
CA TYR A 137 8.27 18.10 8.00
C TYR A 137 7.31 19.06 8.71
N ARG A 138 7.81 19.77 9.73
CA ARG A 138 7.11 20.94 10.26
C ARG A 138 7.53 22.15 9.44
N ARG A 139 6.55 22.89 8.91
CA ARG A 139 6.79 24.11 8.14
C ARG A 139 7.64 25.08 8.98
N GLY A 140 8.85 25.39 8.53
CA GLY A 140 9.76 26.34 9.18
C GLY A 140 10.75 25.76 10.20
N THR A 141 10.84 24.43 10.37
CA THR A 141 11.84 23.80 11.26
C THR A 141 12.58 22.66 10.55
N ASN A 142 13.86 22.47 10.87
CA ASN A 142 14.64 21.31 10.41
C ASN A 142 13.91 19.99 10.76
N PRO A 143 14.01 18.95 9.91
CA PRO A 143 13.30 17.69 10.11
C PRO A 143 13.66 17.05 11.46
N ALA A 144 12.64 16.76 12.25
CA ALA A 144 12.79 16.16 13.57
C ALA A 144 13.00 14.64 13.43
N GLY A 145 14.26 14.23 13.27
CA GLY A 145 14.72 12.85 13.41
C GLY A 145 14.27 11.86 12.32
N ILE A 146 15.03 10.78 12.17
CA ILE A 146 14.66 9.60 11.40
C ILE A 146 14.42 8.49 12.44
N PHE A 147 13.20 7.96 12.49
CA PHE A 147 12.89 6.80 13.31
C PHE A 147 12.93 5.55 12.44
N TYR A 148 13.66 4.54 12.90
CA TYR A 148 13.75 3.24 12.24
C TYR A 148 12.81 2.27 12.95
N ILE A 149 11.80 1.79 12.25
CA ILE A 149 11.03 0.63 12.68
C ILE A 149 11.52 -0.53 11.84
N ALA A 150 12.32 -1.41 12.46
CA ALA A 150 12.66 -2.70 11.87
C ALA A 150 11.43 -3.62 12.05
N ALA A 151 10.86 -4.05 10.94
CA ALA A 151 9.89 -5.14 10.89
C ALA A 151 10.63 -6.47 10.71
#